data_AF-A0A4V3QZL9-F1
#
_entry.id   AF-A0A4V3QZL9-F1
#
_cell.length_a   1.000
_cell.length_b   1.000
_cell.length_c   1.000
_cell.angle_alpha   90.00
_cell.angle_beta   90.00
_cell.angle_gamma   90.00
#
_symmetry.space_group_name_H-M   'P 1'
#
loop_
_entity.id
_entity.type
_entity.pdbx_description
1 polymer ?
#
loop_
_entity_poly.entity_id
_entity_poly.type
_entity_poly.pdbx_seq_one_letter_code
_entity_poly.pdbx_strand_id
1 'polypeptide(L)'
;MTKPAIAARDTILITHANPEDNRFARWLAARLTTAGYKTWVDVRSLRGGDDFWDRIEHVLRHETVKQVVVVSEHIGKQGVKKELALGDVMRRKLGDQTFMIPIRIGDVDYGELPTEILRQNSHNAFPNWAACLEPLLETLDTAAVPKVSGPDAALLSTIVAAQEDGRKLVADIPETLYSNWFELEARPDVWVMEAKGTTAQLEAWGEFTRVPHVLHSGGAIAFCGPVAIEGLDGAPPPLKARASLPFNSVVDGAYTHVFGERSNTRRIMVNLMRQHWDLAMHSRGLLPVNFASGARGWFFPDGLISKSVKIALPDGHKVDRVLSGKFKERRWHLCLVAQPKLWPDALYRVHANVAVTIDGKTPLPGEQLQRIRLRLTRSWFNDKWRDMLLAAMGWLSEGADTLDLAAMGERLSVASLPMTFDFPVSFVAEEDRQTEEDETGQITLSEEFDSAFDSDPDAEEAAA
;
A
#
# COMPACT_ATOMS: atom_id res chain seq x y z
N MET A 1 -17.36 -37.00 55.04
CA MET A 1 -16.34 -36.29 54.25
C MET A 1 -16.81 -36.24 52.81
N THR A 2 -17.40 -35.12 52.43
CA THR A 2 -17.91 -34.85 51.08
C THR A 2 -16.74 -34.56 50.14
N LYS A 3 -16.69 -35.27 49.02
CA LYS A 3 -15.75 -35.07 47.91
C LYS A 3 -15.90 -33.60 47.43
N PRO A 4 -14.82 -32.81 47.28
CA PRO A 4 -14.95 -31.45 46.78
C PRO A 4 -15.49 -31.49 45.35
N ALA A 5 -16.50 -30.66 45.07
CA ALA A 5 -17.02 -30.48 43.73
C ALA A 5 -15.89 -30.01 42.80
N ILE A 6 -15.73 -30.67 41.65
CA ILE A 6 -14.77 -30.23 40.62
C ILE A 6 -15.27 -28.87 40.13
N ALA A 7 -14.51 -27.80 40.40
CA ALA A 7 -14.79 -26.49 39.82
C ALA A 7 -14.81 -26.63 38.29
N ALA A 8 -15.91 -26.21 37.67
CA ALA A 8 -16.06 -26.27 36.22
C ALA A 8 -15.05 -25.31 35.57
N ARG A 9 -14.29 -25.81 34.58
CA ARG A 9 -13.40 -24.99 33.75
C ARG A 9 -14.25 -24.08 32.87
N ASP A 10 -13.96 -22.79 32.87
CA ASP A 10 -14.77 -21.76 32.21
C ASP A 10 -13.94 -20.76 31.40
N THR A 11 -12.61 -20.87 31.40
CA THR A 11 -11.71 -19.83 30.87
C THR A 11 -11.09 -20.25 29.53
N ILE A 12 -11.14 -19.38 28.52
CA ILE A 12 -10.39 -19.54 27.28
C ILE A 12 -9.03 -18.87 27.47
N LEU A 13 -7.95 -19.64 27.38
CA LEU A 13 -6.58 -19.11 27.45
C LEU A 13 -6.05 -18.84 26.05
N ILE A 14 -5.44 -17.67 25.83
CA ILE A 14 -4.82 -17.29 24.54
C ILE A 14 -3.29 -17.34 24.67
N THR A 15 -2.70 -18.40 24.13
CA THR A 15 -1.24 -18.59 24.02
C THR A 15 -0.73 -17.85 22.80
N HIS A 16 0.30 -17.02 22.98
CA HIS A 16 0.84 -16.15 21.94
C HIS A 16 2.31 -15.78 22.23
N ALA A 17 3.05 -15.33 21.22
CA ALA A 17 4.41 -14.83 21.42
C ALA A 17 4.39 -13.39 21.98
N ASN A 18 5.00 -13.19 23.15
CA ASN A 18 5.17 -11.86 23.75
C ASN A 18 6.55 -11.28 23.37
N PRO A 19 6.66 -10.02 22.87
CA PRO A 19 5.59 -9.05 22.65
C PRO A 19 4.94 -9.03 21.25
N GLU A 20 5.41 -9.84 20.31
CA GLU A 20 5.12 -9.67 18.87
C GLU A 20 3.65 -9.91 18.52
N ASP A 21 3.01 -10.89 19.15
CA ASP A 21 1.62 -11.26 18.89
C ASP A 21 0.62 -10.54 19.82
N ASN A 22 1.11 -9.68 20.74
CA ASN A 22 0.30 -9.04 21.77
C ASN A 22 -0.90 -8.28 21.20
N ARG A 23 -0.72 -7.63 20.05
CA ARG A 23 -1.79 -6.83 19.41
C ARG A 23 -2.94 -7.72 18.96
N PHE A 24 -2.65 -8.85 18.32
CA PHE A 24 -3.66 -9.82 17.92
C PHE A 24 -4.30 -10.49 19.14
N ALA A 25 -3.49 -10.92 20.11
CA ALA A 25 -3.98 -11.59 21.32
C ALA A 25 -4.94 -10.68 22.12
N ARG A 26 -4.63 -9.38 22.28
CA ARG A 26 -5.54 -8.39 22.91
C ARG A 26 -6.83 -8.22 22.10
N TRP A 27 -6.71 -8.08 20.79
CA TRP A 27 -7.87 -7.92 19.91
C TRP A 27 -8.80 -9.13 20.01
N LEU A 28 -8.25 -10.36 19.94
CA LEU A 28 -9.03 -11.58 20.00
C LEU A 28 -9.66 -11.77 21.39
N ALA A 29 -8.89 -11.52 22.46
CA ALA A 29 -9.39 -11.55 23.83
C ALA A 29 -10.63 -10.67 23.96
N ALA A 30 -10.57 -9.42 23.50
CA ALA A 30 -11.69 -8.47 23.54
C ALA A 30 -12.92 -8.94 22.73
N ARG A 31 -12.73 -9.59 21.58
CA ARG A 31 -13.83 -10.12 20.75
C ARG A 31 -14.54 -11.30 21.42
N LEU A 32 -13.78 -12.29 21.90
CA LEU A 32 -14.31 -13.47 22.60
C LEU A 32 -15.03 -13.08 23.90
N THR A 33 -14.41 -12.17 24.64
CA THR A 33 -14.99 -11.45 25.76
C THR A 33 -16.36 -10.85 25.42
N THR A 34 -16.46 -10.11 24.32
CA THR A 34 -17.71 -9.48 23.87
C THR A 34 -18.77 -10.52 23.50
N ALA A 35 -18.35 -11.68 22.99
CA ALA A 35 -19.23 -12.82 22.72
C ALA A 35 -19.67 -13.58 23.99
N GLY A 36 -19.24 -13.12 25.18
CA GLY A 36 -19.65 -13.63 26.49
C GLY A 36 -18.73 -14.70 27.07
N TYR A 37 -17.57 -14.97 26.47
CA TYR A 37 -16.61 -15.93 27.02
C TYR A 37 -15.67 -15.28 28.03
N LYS A 38 -15.29 -16.03 29.07
CA LYS A 38 -14.23 -15.62 29.99
C LYS A 38 -12.88 -15.89 29.33
N THR A 39 -12.08 -14.86 29.09
CA THR A 39 -10.77 -15.00 28.43
C THR A 39 -9.63 -14.65 29.36
N TRP A 40 -8.53 -15.38 29.25
CA TRP A 40 -7.26 -15.06 29.89
C TRP A 40 -6.18 -14.89 28.83
N VAL A 41 -5.45 -13.78 28.89
CA VAL A 41 -4.35 -13.47 27.99
C VAL A 41 -3.24 -12.79 28.78
N ASP A 42 -2.01 -13.23 28.57
CA ASP A 42 -0.85 -12.56 29.14
C ASP A 42 -0.48 -11.30 28.34
N VAL A 43 -1.10 -10.15 28.62
CA VAL A 43 -0.68 -8.89 27.98
C VAL A 43 -0.53 -7.73 28.93
N ARG A 44 -0.46 -8.02 30.24
CA ARG A 44 -0.29 -7.01 31.27
C ARG A 44 1.16 -6.95 31.74
N SER A 45 1.78 -5.81 31.45
CA SER A 45 2.89 -5.27 32.21
C SER A 45 2.46 -5.15 33.68
N LEU A 46 2.98 -5.98 34.58
CA LEU A 46 2.76 -5.82 36.02
C LEU A 46 4.07 -5.78 36.80
N ARG A 47 3.92 -5.14 37.95
CA ARG A 47 4.94 -4.59 38.86
C ARG A 47 5.90 -5.69 39.34
N GLY A 48 7.19 -5.35 39.45
CA GLY A 48 8.24 -6.32 39.76
C GLY A 48 8.02 -7.09 41.06
N GLY A 49 8.07 -8.43 41.00
CA GLY A 49 8.08 -9.31 42.18
C GLY A 49 7.42 -10.69 42.03
N ASP A 50 6.45 -10.86 41.11
CA ASP A 50 5.70 -12.12 40.97
C ASP A 50 6.29 -13.05 39.89
N ASP A 51 6.33 -14.36 40.15
CA ASP A 51 6.72 -15.37 39.16
C ASP A 51 5.59 -15.54 38.12
N PHE A 52 5.87 -15.02 36.93
CA PHE A 52 5.00 -15.03 35.76
C PHE A 52 4.50 -16.44 35.38
N TRP A 53 5.36 -17.45 35.54
CA TRP A 53 5.10 -18.80 35.05
C TRP A 53 4.09 -19.56 35.91
N ASP A 54 4.15 -19.39 37.23
CA ASP A 54 3.27 -20.08 38.17
C ASP A 54 1.79 -19.76 37.92
N ARG A 55 1.49 -18.51 37.53
CA ARG A 55 0.11 -18.10 37.23
C ARG A 55 -0.40 -18.70 35.93
N ILE A 56 0.39 -18.68 34.85
CA ILE A 56 0.00 -19.32 33.57
C ILE A 56 -0.26 -20.81 33.80
N GLU A 57 0.66 -21.49 34.48
CA GLU A 57 0.54 -22.91 34.75
C GLU A 57 -0.73 -23.22 35.54
N HIS A 58 -1.03 -22.42 36.57
CA HIS A 58 -2.26 -22.57 37.34
C HIS A 58 -3.51 -22.42 36.45
N VAL A 59 -3.58 -21.37 35.63
CA VAL A 59 -4.73 -21.10 34.76
C VAL A 59 -4.90 -22.22 33.74
N LEU A 60 -3.82 -22.68 33.08
CA LEU A 60 -3.90 -23.75 32.09
C LEU A 60 -4.35 -25.08 32.71
N ARG A 61 -3.86 -25.41 33.91
CA ARG A 61 -4.19 -26.68 34.58
C ARG A 61 -5.58 -26.71 35.18
N HIS A 62 -6.03 -25.61 35.77
CA HIS A 62 -7.20 -25.60 36.66
C HIS A 62 -8.40 -24.82 36.12
N GLU A 63 -8.18 -23.74 35.37
CA GLU A 63 -9.25 -22.82 34.94
C GLU A 63 -9.62 -22.98 33.45
N THR A 64 -8.64 -23.38 32.62
CA THR A 64 -8.77 -23.34 31.15
C THR A 64 -9.67 -24.43 30.59
N VAL A 65 -10.72 -24.05 29.86
CA VAL A 65 -11.63 -24.95 29.13
C VAL A 65 -11.17 -25.22 27.70
N LYS A 66 -10.63 -24.19 27.04
CA LYS A 66 -10.02 -24.26 25.70
C LYS A 66 -8.79 -23.37 25.65
N GLN A 67 -7.76 -23.82 24.95
CA GLN A 67 -6.55 -23.06 24.68
C GLN A 67 -6.55 -22.65 23.21
N VAL A 68 -6.60 -21.34 22.96
CA VAL A 68 -6.41 -20.77 21.62
C VAL A 68 -4.93 -20.48 21.43
N VAL A 69 -4.34 -21.02 20.38
CA VAL A 69 -2.90 -20.89 20.08
C VAL A 69 -2.73 -19.97 18.88
N VAL A 70 -2.11 -18.81 19.11
CA VAL A 70 -1.75 -17.88 18.03
C VAL A 70 -0.51 -18.39 17.32
N VAL A 71 -0.62 -18.57 16.01
CA VAL A 71 0.43 -19.11 15.14
C VAL A 71 0.97 -17.98 14.25
N SER A 72 2.18 -17.54 14.56
CA SER A 72 3.00 -16.60 13.79
C SER A 72 4.41 -17.17 13.59
N GLU A 73 5.27 -16.43 12.89
CA GLU A 73 6.71 -16.75 12.75
C GLU A 73 7.44 -16.88 14.10
N HIS A 74 6.84 -16.38 15.19
CA HIS A 74 7.39 -16.43 16.55
C HIS A 74 6.88 -17.60 17.41
N ILE A 75 6.10 -18.53 16.85
CA ILE A 75 5.57 -19.71 17.56
C ILE A 75 6.70 -20.55 18.22
N GLY A 76 7.92 -20.46 17.70
CA GLY A 76 9.10 -21.15 18.21
C GLY A 76 9.66 -20.64 19.54
N LYS A 77 9.14 -19.55 20.12
CA LYS A 77 9.63 -18.98 21.38
C LYS A 77 9.48 -19.94 22.56
N GLN A 78 10.42 -19.86 23.51
CA GLN A 78 10.47 -20.76 24.67
C GLN A 78 9.22 -20.67 25.56
N GLY A 79 8.67 -19.46 25.77
CA GLY A 79 7.42 -19.29 26.54
C GLY A 79 6.25 -20.05 25.91
N VAL A 80 6.03 -19.83 24.61
CA VAL A 80 5.00 -20.51 23.82
C VAL A 80 5.18 -22.03 23.85
N LYS A 81 6.40 -22.52 23.65
CA LYS A 81 6.71 -23.96 23.71
C LYS A 81 6.34 -24.59 25.05
N LYS A 82 6.63 -23.92 26.16
CA LYS A 82 6.24 -24.43 27.49
C LYS A 82 4.72 -24.49 27.65
N GLU A 83 4.01 -23.47 27.18
CA GLU A 83 2.53 -23.44 27.20
C GLU A 83 1.90 -24.52 26.31
N LEU A 84 2.48 -24.79 25.13
CA LEU A 84 2.04 -25.86 24.23
C LEU A 84 2.26 -27.24 24.84
N ALA A 85 3.43 -27.47 25.44
CA ALA A 85 3.73 -28.74 26.12
C ALA A 85 2.74 -28.99 27.28
N LEU A 86 2.45 -27.94 28.07
CA LEU A 86 1.47 -28.02 29.15
C LEU A 86 0.04 -28.22 28.60
N GLY A 87 -0.30 -27.57 27.50
CA GLY A 87 -1.56 -27.70 26.78
C GLY A 87 -1.80 -29.12 26.28
N ASP A 88 -0.77 -29.75 25.71
CA ASP A 88 -0.78 -31.13 25.25
C ASP A 88 -0.96 -32.14 26.42
N VAL A 89 -0.34 -31.88 27.57
CA VAL A 89 -0.61 -32.65 28.80
C VAL A 89 -2.08 -32.52 29.21
N MET A 90 -2.64 -31.30 29.18
CA MET A 90 -4.04 -31.05 29.53
C MET A 90 -5.03 -31.68 28.54
N ARG A 91 -4.76 -31.58 27.25
CA ARG A 91 -5.49 -32.27 26.17
C ARG A 91 -5.65 -33.75 26.45
N ARG A 92 -4.55 -34.45 26.80
CA ARG A 92 -4.59 -35.89 27.13
C ARG A 92 -5.34 -36.15 28.43
N LYS A 93 -5.10 -35.34 29.46
CA LYS A 93 -5.73 -35.50 30.79
C LYS A 93 -7.24 -35.29 30.77
N LEU A 94 -7.72 -34.36 29.95
CA LEU A 94 -9.14 -34.03 29.80
C LEU A 94 -9.85 -34.93 28.78
N GLY A 95 -9.11 -35.67 27.96
CA GLY A 95 -9.67 -36.48 26.88
C GLY A 95 -10.27 -35.66 25.73
N ASP A 96 -9.92 -34.37 25.63
CA ASP A 96 -10.47 -33.43 24.66
C ASP A 96 -9.45 -33.17 23.54
N GLN A 97 -9.58 -33.87 22.41
CA GLN A 97 -8.67 -33.73 21.26
C GLN A 97 -8.69 -32.32 20.64
N THR A 98 -9.75 -31.56 20.89
CA THR A 98 -9.97 -30.19 20.41
C THR A 98 -9.67 -29.14 21.48
N PHE A 99 -8.94 -29.51 22.54
CA PHE A 99 -8.59 -28.61 23.63
C PHE A 99 -7.75 -27.41 23.14
N MET A 100 -6.78 -27.67 22.26
CA MET A 100 -5.96 -26.65 21.60
C MET A 100 -6.57 -26.31 20.24
N ILE A 101 -6.76 -25.02 19.98
CA ILE A 101 -7.36 -24.46 18.75
C ILE A 101 -6.34 -23.50 18.12
N PRO A 102 -5.63 -23.91 17.05
CA PRO A 102 -4.65 -23.05 16.40
C PRO A 102 -5.30 -21.99 15.50
N ILE A 103 -4.77 -20.76 15.53
CA ILE A 103 -5.18 -19.64 14.66
C ILE A 103 -3.94 -19.04 14.00
N ARG A 104 -3.86 -19.13 12.67
CA ARG A 104 -2.74 -18.63 11.88
C ARG A 104 -2.88 -17.15 11.57
N ILE A 105 -1.94 -16.33 12.05
CA ILE A 105 -1.93 -14.86 11.88
C ILE A 105 -0.80 -14.33 10.99
N GLY A 106 0.16 -15.18 10.61
CA GLY A 106 1.25 -14.86 9.69
C GLY A 106 1.33 -15.85 8.53
N ASP A 107 2.21 -15.59 7.57
CA ASP A 107 2.45 -16.49 6.44
C ASP A 107 3.39 -17.64 6.82
N VAL A 108 2.92 -18.50 7.72
CA VAL A 108 3.66 -19.68 8.20
C VAL A 108 3.17 -20.92 7.44
N ASP A 109 4.10 -21.75 6.99
CA ASP A 109 3.78 -23.05 6.39
C ASP A 109 3.23 -24.00 7.46
N TYR A 110 2.19 -24.77 7.11
CA TYR A 110 1.64 -25.81 7.96
C TYR A 110 2.68 -26.85 8.39
N GLY A 111 3.71 -27.10 7.57
CA GLY A 111 4.82 -28.01 7.90
C GLY A 111 5.73 -27.54 9.03
N GLU A 112 5.71 -26.24 9.36
CA GLU A 112 6.58 -25.62 10.37
C GLU A 112 5.93 -25.54 11.74
N LEU A 113 4.68 -26.00 11.87
CA LEU A 113 3.95 -25.95 13.13
C LEU A 113 4.53 -26.91 14.18
N PRO A 114 4.54 -26.53 15.47
CA PRO A 114 4.91 -27.43 16.56
C PRO A 114 4.12 -28.74 16.52
N THR A 115 4.80 -29.84 16.85
CA THR A 115 4.25 -31.21 16.77
C THR A 115 2.94 -31.40 17.52
N GLU A 116 2.71 -30.60 18.55
CA GLU A 116 1.54 -30.58 19.40
C GLU A 116 0.28 -30.20 18.62
N ILE A 117 0.40 -29.30 17.64
CA ILE A 117 -0.72 -28.74 16.85
C ILE A 117 -0.64 -29.08 15.35
N LEU A 118 0.48 -29.65 14.89
CA LEU A 118 0.74 -30.00 13.48
C LEU A 118 -0.38 -30.81 12.80
N ARG A 119 -1.08 -31.66 13.57
CA ARG A 119 -2.16 -32.52 13.05
C ARG A 119 -3.57 -31.93 13.18
N GLN A 120 -3.69 -30.72 13.72
CA GLN A 120 -4.96 -30.05 13.94
C GLN A 120 -5.27 -29.08 12.80
N ASN A 121 -6.55 -28.95 12.45
CA ASN A 121 -6.98 -27.89 11.54
C ASN A 121 -6.84 -26.53 12.26
N SER A 122 -6.25 -25.56 11.58
CA SER A 122 -6.14 -24.18 12.07
C SER A 122 -7.15 -23.27 11.41
N HIS A 123 -7.66 -22.32 12.20
CA HIS A 123 -8.40 -21.18 11.66
C HIS A 123 -7.40 -20.20 11.04
N ASN A 124 -7.81 -19.47 10.00
CA ASN A 124 -6.93 -18.52 9.31
C ASN A 124 -7.36 -17.07 9.57
N ALA A 125 -6.43 -16.27 10.09
CA ALA A 125 -6.54 -14.85 10.36
C ALA A 125 -5.56 -14.01 9.51
N PHE A 126 -4.83 -14.64 8.58
CA PHE A 126 -3.94 -13.95 7.64
C PHE A 126 -4.53 -13.93 6.22
N PRO A 127 -4.57 -12.78 5.53
CA PRO A 127 -4.09 -11.46 5.95
C PRO A 127 -5.13 -10.63 6.75
N ASN A 128 -6.33 -11.19 7.02
CA ASN A 128 -7.42 -10.48 7.70
C ASN A 128 -7.81 -11.15 9.01
N TRP A 129 -7.60 -10.47 10.14
CA TRP A 129 -7.88 -10.98 11.48
C TRP A 129 -9.35 -11.35 11.69
N ALA A 130 -10.28 -10.59 11.12
CA ALA A 130 -11.71 -10.82 11.31
C ALA A 130 -12.18 -12.17 10.73
N ALA A 131 -11.46 -12.72 9.76
CA ALA A 131 -11.82 -13.95 9.07
C ALA A 131 -11.83 -15.18 10.00
N CYS A 132 -11.07 -15.18 11.09
CA CYS A 132 -11.07 -16.30 12.03
C CYS A 132 -12.21 -16.27 13.04
N LEU A 133 -12.92 -15.14 13.19
CA LEU A 133 -13.84 -14.94 14.32
C LEU A 133 -15.08 -15.83 14.22
N GLU A 134 -15.77 -15.81 13.07
CA GLU A 134 -16.95 -16.65 12.84
C GLU A 134 -16.66 -18.15 13.03
N PRO A 135 -15.66 -18.76 12.36
CA PRO A 135 -15.39 -20.19 12.53
C PRO A 135 -14.87 -20.53 13.94
N LEU A 136 -14.19 -19.59 14.62
CA LEU A 136 -13.79 -19.78 16.02
C LEU A 136 -15.01 -19.80 16.96
N LEU A 137 -15.96 -18.88 16.79
CA LEU A 137 -17.17 -18.82 17.60
C LEU A 137 -18.02 -20.09 17.41
N GLU A 138 -18.15 -20.57 16.17
CA GLU A 138 -18.81 -21.85 15.86
C GLU A 138 -18.12 -23.04 16.54
N THR A 139 -16.78 -23.05 16.53
CA THR A 139 -15.97 -24.09 17.20
C THR A 139 -16.22 -24.08 18.71
N LEU A 140 -16.27 -22.90 19.33
CA LEU A 140 -16.49 -22.73 20.77
C LEU A 140 -17.93 -23.08 21.18
N ASP A 141 -18.92 -22.71 20.37
CA ASP A 141 -20.32 -23.06 20.60
C ASP A 141 -20.56 -24.57 20.42
N THR A 142 -19.96 -25.19 19.41
CA THR A 142 -20.01 -26.65 19.21
C THR A 142 -19.36 -27.40 20.38
N ALA A 143 -18.28 -26.86 20.93
CA ALA A 143 -17.62 -27.40 22.13
C ALA A 143 -18.37 -27.08 23.44
N ALA A 144 -19.53 -26.43 23.37
CA ALA A 144 -20.35 -26.03 24.51
C ALA A 144 -19.58 -25.24 25.59
N VAL A 145 -18.68 -24.36 25.15
CA VAL A 145 -17.87 -23.53 26.07
C VAL A 145 -18.79 -22.60 26.86
N PRO A 146 -18.73 -22.60 28.21
CA PRO A 146 -19.60 -21.78 29.04
C PRO A 146 -19.44 -20.27 28.76
N LYS A 147 -20.57 -19.56 28.67
CA LYS A 147 -20.63 -18.09 28.62
C LYS A 147 -20.94 -17.54 30.00
N VAL A 148 -20.34 -16.39 30.35
CA VAL A 148 -20.52 -15.74 31.66
C VAL A 148 -21.89 -15.06 31.72
N SER A 149 -22.59 -15.20 32.85
CA SER A 149 -23.97 -14.72 33.05
C SER A 149 -24.13 -13.21 33.28
N GLY A 150 -23.07 -12.42 33.12
CA GLY A 150 -23.06 -10.98 33.33
C GLY A 150 -21.68 -10.38 33.07
N PRO A 151 -21.60 -9.07 32.76
CA PRO A 151 -20.35 -8.44 32.36
C PRO A 151 -19.39 -8.32 33.56
N ASP A 152 -18.24 -8.97 33.49
CA ASP A 152 -17.14 -8.78 34.44
C ASP A 152 -16.56 -7.35 34.28
N ALA A 153 -16.35 -6.63 35.38
CA ALA A 153 -15.86 -5.25 35.33
C ALA A 153 -14.44 -5.16 34.74
N ALA A 154 -13.60 -6.20 34.91
CA ALA A 154 -12.29 -6.27 34.28
C ALA A 154 -12.39 -6.49 32.76
N LEU A 155 -13.40 -7.24 32.35
CA LEU A 155 -13.77 -7.54 30.97
C LEU A 155 -14.22 -6.27 30.23
N LEU A 156 -15.13 -5.50 30.85
CA LEU A 156 -15.52 -4.17 30.39
C LEU A 156 -14.33 -3.21 30.32
N SER A 157 -13.43 -3.22 31.31
CA SER A 157 -12.24 -2.34 31.28
C SER A 157 -11.28 -2.65 30.13
N THR A 158 -11.20 -3.92 29.71
CA THR A 158 -10.34 -4.36 28.60
C THR A 158 -10.98 -4.08 27.24
N ILE A 159 -12.30 -4.29 27.13
CA ILE A 159 -13.08 -3.87 25.94
C ILE A 159 -13.00 -2.35 25.77
N VAL A 160 -13.22 -1.61 26.86
CA VAL A 160 -13.10 -0.15 26.89
C VAL A 160 -11.68 0.22 26.52
N ALA A 161 -10.63 -0.32 27.13
CA ALA A 161 -9.24 0.03 26.76
C ALA A 161 -8.90 -0.27 25.28
N ALA A 162 -9.32 -1.42 24.73
CA ALA A 162 -9.04 -1.76 23.32
C ALA A 162 -9.89 -0.96 22.31
N GLN A 163 -11.15 -0.67 22.63
CA GLN A 163 -12.00 0.21 21.83
C GLN A 163 -11.58 1.68 21.97
N GLU A 164 -11.16 2.10 23.17
CA GLU A 164 -10.61 3.42 23.47
C GLU A 164 -9.27 3.61 22.79
N ASP A 165 -8.36 2.64 22.74
CA ASP A 165 -7.09 2.83 22.02
C ASP A 165 -7.31 2.94 20.50
N GLY A 166 -8.32 2.26 19.94
CA GLY A 166 -8.74 2.47 18.55
C GLY A 166 -9.54 3.76 18.31
N ARG A 167 -10.36 4.19 19.29
CA ARG A 167 -11.17 5.42 19.24
C ARG A 167 -10.37 6.68 19.55
N LYS A 168 -9.39 6.63 20.46
CA LYS A 168 -8.50 7.76 20.79
C LYS A 168 -7.75 8.24 19.56
N LEU A 169 -7.51 7.34 18.61
CA LEU A 169 -6.87 7.65 17.34
C LEU A 169 -7.83 8.19 16.29
N VAL A 170 -9.15 8.17 16.50
CA VAL A 170 -10.14 8.72 15.56
C VAL A 170 -10.88 9.84 16.26
N ALA A 171 -10.57 11.07 15.87
CA ALA A 171 -11.25 12.25 16.38
C ALA A 171 -12.45 12.59 15.50
N ASP A 172 -13.56 13.02 16.11
CA ASP A 172 -14.73 13.61 15.44
C ASP A 172 -14.41 15.04 14.93
N ILE A 173 -13.28 15.18 14.26
CA ILE A 173 -12.82 16.40 13.61
C ILE A 173 -12.84 16.09 12.11
N PRO A 174 -13.74 16.72 11.34
CA PRO A 174 -13.76 16.56 9.89
C PRO A 174 -12.41 16.92 9.28
N GLU A 175 -11.99 16.15 8.28
CA GLU A 175 -10.77 16.41 7.52
C GLU A 175 -11.00 16.31 6.01
N THR A 176 -10.21 17.06 5.25
CA THR A 176 -10.16 16.95 3.80
C THR A 176 -8.96 16.09 3.40
N LEU A 177 -9.23 14.96 2.76
CA LEU A 177 -8.22 14.01 2.30
C LEU A 177 -7.87 14.28 0.84
N TYR A 178 -6.56 14.30 0.56
CA TYR A 178 -6.04 14.39 -0.79
C TYR A 178 -5.88 13.00 -1.38
N SER A 179 -6.41 12.79 -2.58
CA SER A 179 -6.16 11.57 -3.35
C SER A 179 -4.84 11.66 -4.14
N ASN A 180 -4.61 10.66 -4.99
CA ASN A 180 -3.59 10.70 -6.03
C ASN A 180 -4.21 10.72 -7.44
N TRP A 181 -5.46 11.17 -7.55
CA TRP A 181 -6.23 11.21 -8.79
C TRP A 181 -6.29 12.64 -9.30
N PHE A 182 -5.76 12.88 -10.49
CA PHE A 182 -5.72 14.19 -11.13
C PHE A 182 -6.65 14.16 -12.34
N GLU A 183 -7.70 14.98 -12.30
CA GLU A 183 -8.79 14.96 -13.28
C GLU A 183 -8.33 15.51 -14.64
N LEU A 184 -8.84 14.91 -15.72
CA LEU A 184 -8.60 15.41 -17.07
C LEU A 184 -9.58 16.55 -17.40
N GLU A 185 -9.07 17.77 -17.33
CA GLU A 185 -9.81 19.03 -17.50
C GLU A 185 -10.09 19.33 -18.98
N ALA A 186 -9.04 19.50 -19.78
CA ALA A 186 -9.19 19.67 -21.23
C ALA A 186 -9.05 18.32 -21.92
N ARG A 187 -10.11 17.91 -22.63
CA ARG A 187 -10.17 16.64 -23.36
C ARG A 187 -10.11 16.92 -24.87
N PRO A 188 -9.11 16.40 -25.60
CA PRO A 188 -8.96 16.66 -27.02
C PRO A 188 -9.90 15.79 -27.85
N ASP A 189 -10.18 16.20 -29.08
CA ASP A 189 -10.81 15.30 -30.05
C ASP A 189 -9.87 14.14 -30.39
N VAL A 190 -10.45 12.98 -30.72
CA VAL A 190 -9.74 11.81 -31.20
C VAL A 190 -9.77 11.81 -32.73
N TRP A 191 -8.62 12.04 -33.33
CA TRP A 191 -8.45 12.07 -34.78
C TRP A 191 -8.19 10.67 -35.30
N VAL A 192 -9.00 10.25 -36.25
CA VAL A 192 -8.81 9.01 -37.01
C VAL A 192 -8.31 9.40 -38.39
N MET A 193 -7.11 8.96 -38.74
CA MET A 193 -6.42 9.37 -39.95
C MET A 193 -6.07 8.17 -40.81
N GLU A 194 -6.09 8.37 -42.13
CA GLU A 194 -5.63 7.41 -43.12
C GLU A 194 -4.27 7.87 -43.66
N ALA A 195 -3.32 6.95 -43.78
CA ALA A 195 -2.03 7.24 -44.39
C ALA A 195 -2.07 6.93 -45.89
N LYS A 196 -1.54 7.83 -46.71
CA LYS A 196 -1.23 7.54 -48.11
C LYS A 196 0.20 7.00 -48.20
N GLY A 197 0.37 5.71 -48.46
CA GLY A 197 1.69 5.10 -48.55
C GLY A 197 1.65 3.59 -48.32
N THR A 198 2.82 2.98 -48.18
CA THR A 198 2.93 1.56 -47.78
C THR A 198 2.86 1.43 -46.26
N THR A 199 2.38 0.28 -45.75
CA THR A 199 2.35 -0.01 -44.32
C THR A 199 3.73 0.13 -43.68
N ALA A 200 4.79 -0.29 -44.38
CA ALA A 200 6.17 -0.19 -43.91
C ALA A 200 6.63 1.26 -43.69
N GLN A 201 6.18 2.21 -44.52
CA GLN A 201 6.50 3.64 -44.33
C GLN A 201 5.83 4.19 -43.07
N LEU A 202 4.58 3.78 -42.83
CA LEU A 202 3.83 4.21 -41.67
C LEU A 202 4.38 3.60 -40.37
N GLU A 203 4.78 2.33 -40.39
CA GLU A 203 5.46 1.66 -39.29
C GLU A 203 6.81 2.31 -38.98
N ALA A 204 7.64 2.57 -40.00
CA ALA A 204 8.90 3.27 -39.84
C ALA A 204 8.71 4.67 -39.25
N TRP A 205 7.70 5.42 -39.71
CA TRP A 205 7.36 6.71 -39.10
C TRP A 205 7.01 6.56 -37.62
N GLY A 206 6.19 5.56 -37.28
CA GLY A 206 5.78 5.31 -35.91
C GLY A 206 6.93 4.98 -34.95
N GLU A 207 8.03 4.41 -35.44
CA GLU A 207 9.22 4.10 -34.63
C GLU A 207 10.04 5.35 -34.28
N PHE A 208 10.08 6.35 -35.15
CA PHE A 208 10.96 7.53 -34.98
C PHE A 208 10.22 8.81 -34.56
N THR A 209 8.92 8.88 -34.82
CA THR A 209 8.14 10.07 -34.49
C THR A 209 8.04 10.28 -32.98
N ARG A 210 8.04 11.54 -32.57
CA ARG A 210 7.79 11.94 -31.18
C ARG A 210 6.33 12.31 -30.94
N VAL A 211 5.51 12.28 -31.98
CA VAL A 211 4.09 12.58 -31.90
C VAL A 211 3.36 11.42 -31.23
N PRO A 212 2.58 11.66 -30.18
CA PRO A 212 1.75 10.62 -29.58
C PRO A 212 0.73 10.06 -30.57
N HIS A 213 0.82 8.76 -30.89
CA HIS A 213 -0.03 8.12 -31.88
C HIS A 213 -0.22 6.62 -31.61
N VAL A 214 -1.20 6.03 -32.28
CA VAL A 214 -1.38 4.58 -32.38
C VAL A 214 -1.68 4.21 -33.82
N LEU A 215 -0.88 3.30 -34.40
CA LEU A 215 -1.16 2.75 -35.72
C LEU A 215 -2.42 1.89 -35.68
N HIS A 216 -3.36 2.14 -36.59
CA HIS A 216 -4.65 1.45 -36.63
C HIS A 216 -5.20 1.40 -38.05
N SER A 217 -5.56 0.20 -38.53
CA SER A 217 -6.22 -0.04 -39.82
C SER A 217 -5.56 0.65 -41.03
N GLY A 218 -4.22 0.64 -41.13
CA GLY A 218 -3.50 1.27 -42.24
C GLY A 218 -3.38 2.80 -42.15
N GLY A 219 -3.66 3.36 -40.97
CA GLY A 219 -3.48 4.77 -40.67
C GLY A 219 -3.07 4.97 -39.20
N ALA A 220 -3.40 6.14 -38.65
CA ALA A 220 -3.01 6.51 -37.30
C ALA A 220 -4.18 7.15 -36.54
N ILE A 221 -4.21 6.92 -35.22
CA ILE A 221 -5.10 7.59 -34.28
C ILE A 221 -4.23 8.47 -33.38
N ALA A 222 -4.64 9.72 -33.18
CA ALA A 222 -3.95 10.68 -32.31
C ALA A 222 -4.95 11.67 -31.69
N PHE A 223 -4.50 12.47 -30.72
CA PHE A 223 -5.28 13.59 -30.16
C PHE A 223 -5.09 14.90 -30.94
N CYS A 224 -4.07 14.95 -31.80
CA CYS A 224 -3.81 16.05 -32.71
C CYS A 224 -4.16 15.67 -34.16
N GLY A 225 -4.64 16.65 -34.93
CA GLY A 225 -4.99 16.46 -36.34
C GLY A 225 -3.76 16.52 -37.26
N PRO A 226 -3.91 16.16 -38.55
CA PRO A 226 -2.79 16.06 -39.50
C PRO A 226 -1.91 17.31 -39.59
N VAL A 227 -2.51 18.51 -39.57
CA VAL A 227 -1.77 19.78 -39.65
C VAL A 227 -0.84 19.99 -38.46
N ALA A 228 -1.28 19.58 -37.26
CA ALA A 228 -0.45 19.68 -36.06
C ALA A 228 0.69 18.65 -36.09
N ILE A 229 0.44 17.46 -36.63
CA ILE A 229 1.46 16.41 -36.82
C ILE A 229 2.54 16.86 -37.80
N GLU A 230 2.16 17.46 -38.93
CA GLU A 230 3.10 18.06 -39.90
C GLU A 230 3.93 19.20 -39.31
N GLY A 231 3.41 19.91 -38.32
CA GLY A 231 4.17 20.95 -37.60
C GLY A 231 5.13 20.39 -36.55
N LEU A 232 4.80 19.25 -35.94
CA LEU A 232 5.59 18.59 -34.89
C LEU A 232 6.71 17.72 -35.45
N ASP A 233 6.50 17.15 -36.64
CA ASP A 233 7.38 16.20 -37.27
C ASP A 233 7.75 16.71 -38.66
N GLY A 234 9.04 16.75 -39.01
CA GLY A 234 9.51 17.42 -40.22
C GLY A 234 9.18 16.69 -41.52
N ALA A 235 8.80 15.41 -41.45
CA ALA A 235 8.48 14.59 -42.62
C ALA A 235 7.53 13.40 -42.29
N PRO A 236 6.31 13.63 -41.76
CA PRO A 236 5.36 12.54 -41.57
C PRO A 236 4.91 11.97 -42.93
N PRO A 237 4.45 10.71 -42.99
CA PRO A 237 3.75 10.21 -44.15
C PRO A 237 2.51 11.09 -44.40
N PRO A 238 2.03 11.22 -45.66
CA PRO A 238 0.88 12.05 -45.94
C PRO A 238 -0.38 11.46 -45.26
N LEU A 239 -0.78 12.09 -44.15
CA LEU A 239 -1.94 11.71 -43.34
C LEU A 239 -3.16 12.55 -43.75
N LYS A 240 -4.31 11.89 -43.91
CA LYS A 240 -5.58 12.55 -44.16
C LYS A 240 -6.56 12.25 -43.03
N ALA A 241 -7.15 13.29 -42.45
CA ALA A 241 -8.22 13.13 -41.46
C ALA A 241 -9.44 12.44 -42.10
N ARG A 242 -9.85 11.33 -41.51
CA ARG A 242 -11.10 10.62 -41.83
C ARG A 242 -12.24 11.07 -40.92
N ALA A 243 -11.95 11.28 -39.64
CA ALA A 243 -12.90 11.77 -38.66
C ALA A 243 -12.19 12.51 -37.50
N SER A 244 -12.91 13.44 -36.88
CA SER A 244 -12.61 14.02 -35.57
C SER A 244 -13.73 13.63 -34.63
N LEU A 245 -13.43 12.86 -33.59
CA LEU A 245 -14.43 12.26 -32.71
C LEU A 245 -14.31 12.82 -31.28
N PRO A 246 -15.41 13.21 -30.61
CA PRO A 246 -15.33 13.70 -29.23
C PRO A 246 -14.81 12.64 -28.26
N PHE A 247 -13.88 13.02 -27.36
CA PHE A 247 -13.22 12.13 -26.41
C PHE A 247 -14.18 11.22 -25.64
N ASN A 248 -15.17 11.81 -24.95
CA ASN A 248 -16.08 11.07 -24.07
C ASN A 248 -16.93 10.06 -24.85
N SER A 249 -17.43 10.46 -26.02
CA SER A 249 -18.20 9.58 -26.90
C SER A 249 -17.37 8.37 -27.38
N VAL A 250 -16.07 8.54 -27.61
CA VAL A 250 -15.14 7.43 -27.93
C VAL A 250 -14.99 6.50 -26.74
N VAL A 251 -14.71 7.03 -25.54
CA VAL A 251 -14.53 6.23 -24.31
C VAL A 251 -15.81 5.47 -23.90
N ASP A 252 -16.98 6.07 -24.12
CA ASP A 252 -18.28 5.48 -23.83
C ASP A 252 -18.65 4.37 -24.81
N GLY A 253 -17.97 4.29 -25.95
CA GLY A 253 -18.13 3.24 -26.94
C GLY A 253 -19.14 3.58 -28.05
N ALA A 254 -19.45 4.85 -28.28
CA ALA A 254 -20.32 5.26 -29.39
C ALA A 254 -19.71 4.92 -30.78
N TYR A 255 -18.39 4.78 -30.84
CA TYR A 255 -17.63 4.56 -32.08
C TYR A 255 -16.96 3.19 -32.17
N THR A 256 -17.49 2.16 -31.50
CA THR A 256 -16.94 0.79 -31.55
C THR A 256 -16.76 0.26 -32.97
N HIS A 257 -17.59 0.66 -33.93
CA HIS A 257 -17.42 0.31 -35.35
C HIS A 257 -16.10 0.79 -35.97
N VAL A 258 -15.47 1.83 -35.43
CA VAL A 258 -14.16 2.36 -35.89
C VAL A 258 -13.00 1.60 -35.23
N PHE A 259 -13.15 1.26 -33.95
CA PHE A 259 -12.09 0.68 -33.11
C PHE A 259 -12.24 -0.83 -32.88
N GLY A 260 -13.25 -1.46 -33.47
CA GLY A 260 -13.64 -2.86 -33.29
C GLY A 260 -14.48 -3.10 -32.04
N GLU A 261 -13.88 -2.94 -30.87
CA GLU A 261 -14.52 -3.20 -29.57
C GLU A 261 -14.17 -2.13 -28.53
N ARG A 262 -14.98 -2.03 -27.46
CA ARG A 262 -14.82 -1.01 -26.42
C ARG A 262 -13.52 -1.18 -25.63
N SER A 263 -13.11 -2.40 -25.35
CA SER A 263 -11.82 -2.75 -24.71
C SER A 263 -10.64 -2.23 -25.53
N ASN A 264 -10.63 -2.49 -26.84
CA ASN A 264 -9.58 -1.98 -27.72
C ASN A 264 -9.56 -0.46 -27.76
N THR A 265 -10.73 0.18 -27.85
CA THR A 265 -10.86 1.65 -27.79
C THR A 265 -10.20 2.21 -26.53
N ARG A 266 -10.55 1.67 -25.36
CA ARG A 266 -9.97 2.10 -24.07
C ARG A 266 -8.47 1.89 -24.01
N ARG A 267 -7.96 0.78 -24.54
CA ARG A 267 -6.51 0.50 -24.61
C ARG A 267 -5.79 1.54 -25.46
N ILE A 268 -6.35 1.92 -26.62
CA ILE A 268 -5.79 2.97 -27.49
C ILE A 268 -5.77 4.31 -26.74
N MET A 269 -6.89 4.71 -26.14
CA MET A 269 -7.02 5.96 -25.40
C MET A 269 -6.02 6.03 -24.22
N VAL A 270 -5.90 4.97 -23.42
CA VAL A 270 -4.93 4.88 -22.32
C VAL A 270 -3.49 4.96 -22.84
N ASN A 271 -3.18 4.32 -23.98
CA ASN A 271 -1.85 4.40 -24.58
C ASN A 271 -1.53 5.82 -25.05
N LEU A 272 -2.46 6.50 -25.71
CA LEU A 272 -2.30 7.89 -26.14
C LEU A 272 -2.07 8.81 -24.93
N MET A 273 -2.90 8.72 -23.89
CA MET A 273 -2.70 9.49 -22.65
C MET A 273 -1.31 9.25 -22.04
N ARG A 274 -0.87 7.98 -21.95
CA ARG A 274 0.48 7.65 -21.48
C ARG A 274 1.58 8.31 -22.33
N GLN A 275 1.46 8.28 -23.66
CA GLN A 275 2.45 8.89 -24.56
C GLN A 275 2.52 10.42 -24.38
N HIS A 276 1.39 11.09 -24.20
CA HIS A 276 1.36 12.53 -23.91
C HIS A 276 2.01 12.86 -22.57
N TRP A 277 1.73 12.06 -21.52
CA TRP A 277 2.42 12.20 -20.25
C TRP A 277 3.94 12.05 -20.40
N ASP A 278 4.39 11.00 -21.08
CA ASP A 278 5.81 10.74 -21.32
C ASP A 278 6.49 11.91 -22.05
N LEU A 279 5.86 12.43 -23.10
CA LEU A 279 6.37 13.58 -23.86
C LEU A 279 6.39 14.87 -23.01
N ALA A 280 5.35 15.12 -22.22
CA ALA A 280 5.23 16.27 -21.34
C ALA A 280 6.27 16.28 -20.21
N MET A 281 6.60 15.11 -19.66
CA MET A 281 7.67 14.98 -18.65
C MET A 281 9.05 15.15 -19.29
N HIS A 282 9.27 14.55 -20.46
CA HIS A 282 10.54 14.67 -21.19
C HIS A 282 10.85 16.11 -21.58
N SER A 283 9.87 16.85 -22.10
CA SER A 283 10.03 18.25 -22.49
C SER A 283 10.32 19.18 -21.30
N ARG A 284 9.90 18.80 -20.09
CA ARG A 284 10.20 19.50 -18.84
C ARG A 284 11.53 19.07 -18.19
N GLY A 285 12.31 18.22 -18.86
CA GLY A 285 13.66 17.83 -18.44
C GLY A 285 13.72 16.70 -17.42
N LEU A 286 12.60 16.02 -17.13
CA LEU A 286 12.61 14.81 -16.30
C LEU A 286 13.24 13.65 -17.07
N LEU A 287 13.85 12.72 -16.32
CA LEU A 287 14.48 11.52 -16.88
C LEU A 287 13.65 10.26 -16.60
N PRO A 288 13.58 9.32 -17.56
CA PRO A 288 12.79 8.11 -17.39
C PRO A 288 13.49 7.07 -16.51
N VAL A 289 12.71 6.27 -15.79
CA VAL A 289 13.16 5.08 -15.07
C VAL A 289 12.14 3.96 -15.25
N ASN A 290 12.63 2.73 -15.45
CA ASN A 290 11.79 1.53 -15.52
C ASN A 290 11.90 0.76 -14.21
N PHE A 291 10.77 0.52 -13.57
CA PHE A 291 10.69 -0.28 -12.34
C PHE A 291 10.57 -1.77 -12.67
N ALA A 292 10.93 -2.64 -11.71
CA ALA A 292 10.83 -4.10 -11.86
C ALA A 292 9.39 -4.58 -12.15
N SER A 293 8.38 -3.80 -11.76
CA SER A 293 6.97 -4.06 -12.08
C SER A 293 6.61 -3.84 -13.56
N GLY A 294 7.55 -3.36 -14.38
CA GLY A 294 7.30 -2.92 -15.76
C GLY A 294 6.70 -1.53 -15.89
N ALA A 295 6.44 -0.84 -14.77
CA ALA A 295 5.97 0.54 -14.79
C ALA A 295 7.11 1.50 -15.19
N ARG A 296 6.81 2.46 -16.06
CA ARG A 296 7.69 3.59 -16.39
C ARG A 296 7.36 4.76 -15.48
N GLY A 297 8.39 5.37 -14.88
CA GLY A 297 8.28 6.62 -14.14
C GLY A 297 9.22 7.69 -14.68
N TRP A 298 9.01 8.91 -14.22
CA TRP A 298 9.80 10.09 -14.57
C TRP A 298 10.29 10.78 -13.31
N PHE A 299 11.60 10.90 -13.15
CA PHE A 299 12.20 11.50 -11.96
C PHE A 299 12.87 12.84 -12.25
N PHE A 300 12.99 13.66 -11.20
CA PHE A 300 13.63 14.97 -11.25
C PHE A 300 15.15 14.83 -11.09
N PRO A 301 15.97 14.97 -12.15
CA PRO A 301 17.41 14.81 -12.04
C PRO A 301 18.09 15.98 -11.33
N ASP A 302 19.35 15.78 -10.96
CA ASP A 302 20.19 16.83 -10.38
C ASP A 302 20.36 18.02 -11.33
N GLY A 303 20.22 19.21 -10.78
CA GLY A 303 20.34 20.48 -11.50
C GLY A 303 19.04 20.95 -12.16
N LEU A 304 17.98 20.14 -12.20
CA LEU A 304 16.67 20.59 -12.71
C LEU A 304 15.98 21.52 -11.71
N ILE A 305 16.02 21.16 -10.43
CA ILE A 305 15.44 21.94 -9.33
C ILE A 305 16.57 22.33 -8.38
N SER A 306 16.75 23.62 -8.16
CA SER A 306 17.88 24.16 -7.38
C SER A 306 17.58 24.35 -5.89
N LYS A 307 16.30 24.41 -5.51
CA LYS A 307 15.82 24.64 -4.14
C LYS A 307 14.55 23.84 -3.90
N SER A 308 14.10 23.79 -2.65
CA SER A 308 12.80 23.23 -2.34
C SER A 308 11.69 23.91 -3.14
N VAL A 309 10.70 23.11 -3.53
CA VAL A 309 9.50 23.57 -4.20
C VAL A 309 8.48 23.98 -3.16
N LYS A 310 7.99 25.22 -3.29
CA LYS A 310 7.01 25.81 -2.38
C LYS A 310 5.69 26.02 -3.11
N ILE A 311 4.62 25.47 -2.56
CA ILE A 311 3.26 25.70 -3.04
C ILE A 311 2.34 26.07 -1.88
N ALA A 312 1.36 26.91 -2.15
CA ALA A 312 0.28 27.22 -1.23
C ALA A 312 -0.98 26.48 -1.72
N LEU A 313 -1.54 25.65 -0.86
CA LEU A 313 -2.76 24.90 -1.14
C LEU A 313 -3.99 25.76 -0.85
N PRO A 314 -5.15 25.50 -1.49
CA PRO A 314 -6.38 26.26 -1.28
C PRO A 314 -6.92 26.23 0.15
N ASP A 315 -6.61 25.17 0.92
CA ASP A 315 -6.94 25.03 2.34
C ASP A 315 -6.04 25.87 3.27
N GLY A 316 -5.09 26.62 2.71
CA GLY A 316 -4.13 27.45 3.44
C GLY A 316 -2.87 26.71 3.88
N HIS A 317 -2.77 25.40 3.66
CA HIS A 317 -1.57 24.63 3.95
C HIS A 317 -0.45 25.03 3.00
N LYS A 318 0.77 25.18 3.53
CA LYS A 318 1.96 25.47 2.73
C LYS A 318 2.81 24.23 2.69
N VAL A 319 3.11 23.79 1.47
CA VAL A 319 4.02 22.67 1.23
C VAL A 319 5.37 23.24 0.82
N ASP A 320 6.41 22.76 1.47
CA ASP A 320 7.81 23.09 1.18
C ASP A 320 8.62 21.79 1.21
N ARG A 321 9.02 21.30 0.03
CA ARG A 321 9.69 20.00 -0.10
C ARG A 321 10.82 20.05 -1.12
N VAL A 322 11.92 19.40 -0.79
CA VAL A 322 12.96 19.01 -1.75
C VAL A 322 12.49 17.78 -2.51
N LEU A 323 12.74 17.73 -3.82
CA LEU A 323 12.34 16.60 -4.68
C LEU A 323 13.52 15.69 -5.04
N SER A 324 14.72 16.03 -4.60
CA SER A 324 15.90 15.16 -4.68
C SER A 324 16.87 15.49 -3.55
N GLY A 325 17.70 14.52 -3.17
CA GLY A 325 18.54 14.62 -1.98
C GLY A 325 19.64 13.57 -1.94
N LYS A 326 20.40 13.55 -0.84
CA LYS A 326 21.55 12.63 -0.65
C LYS A 326 21.17 11.48 0.27
N PHE A 327 21.69 10.29 -0.03
CA PHE A 327 21.60 9.13 0.84
C PHE A 327 22.90 8.33 0.76
N LYS A 328 23.73 8.40 1.82
CA LYS A 328 25.11 7.89 1.81
C LYS A 328 25.87 8.45 0.58
N GLU A 329 26.48 7.58 -0.24
CA GLU A 329 27.18 7.97 -1.47
C GLU A 329 26.27 8.13 -2.70
N ARG A 330 24.95 7.97 -2.53
CA ARG A 330 23.96 7.96 -3.61
C ARG A 330 23.07 9.20 -3.56
N ARG A 331 22.35 9.42 -4.65
CA ARG A 331 21.35 10.49 -4.81
C ARG A 331 19.98 9.86 -4.96
N TRP A 332 19.01 10.31 -4.18
CA TRP A 332 17.61 9.94 -4.34
C TRP A 332 16.86 11.06 -5.05
N HIS A 333 15.86 10.67 -5.85
CA HIS A 333 15.05 11.58 -6.64
C HIS A 333 13.60 11.14 -6.57
N LEU A 334 12.70 12.07 -6.34
CA LEU A 334 11.28 11.84 -6.48
C LEU A 334 10.99 11.44 -7.93
N CYS A 335 10.17 10.41 -8.08
CA CYS A 335 9.76 9.84 -9.36
C CYS A 335 8.25 9.78 -9.43
N LEU A 336 7.67 10.26 -10.53
CA LEU A 336 6.23 10.22 -10.78
C LEU A 336 5.90 9.06 -11.71
N VAL A 337 4.98 8.21 -11.28
CA VAL A 337 4.42 7.11 -12.09
C VAL A 337 2.95 7.41 -12.34
N ALA A 338 2.65 7.91 -13.54
CA ALA A 338 1.28 8.22 -13.94
C ALA A 338 0.60 7.03 -14.62
N GLN A 339 -0.64 6.77 -14.22
CA GLN A 339 -1.47 5.71 -14.75
C GLN A 339 -2.79 6.29 -15.25
N PRO A 340 -2.98 6.42 -16.57
CA PRO A 340 -4.25 6.87 -17.12
C PRO A 340 -5.40 5.92 -16.74
N LYS A 341 -6.51 6.49 -16.32
CA LYS A 341 -7.78 5.80 -16.02
C LYS A 341 -8.89 6.48 -16.80
N LEU A 342 -9.86 5.67 -17.24
CA LEU A 342 -11.04 6.11 -17.99
C LEU A 342 -12.35 5.75 -17.26
N TRP A 343 -12.25 5.35 -16.00
CA TRP A 343 -13.39 4.96 -15.17
C TRP A 343 -13.06 5.24 -13.69
N PRO A 344 -13.97 5.83 -12.89
CA PRO A 344 -15.32 6.28 -13.28
C PRO A 344 -15.33 7.49 -14.23
N ASP A 345 -14.25 8.28 -14.25
CA ASP A 345 -14.03 9.33 -15.26
C ASP A 345 -12.57 9.27 -15.79
N ALA A 346 -12.27 10.08 -16.80
CA ALA A 346 -10.94 10.24 -17.38
C ALA A 346 -10.03 11.04 -16.44
N LEU A 347 -8.97 10.40 -15.95
CA LEU A 347 -8.02 10.99 -15.00
C LEU A 347 -6.65 10.31 -15.08
N TYR A 348 -5.64 10.93 -14.49
CA TYR A 348 -4.35 10.30 -14.20
C TYR A 348 -4.26 9.94 -12.73
N ARG A 349 -4.04 8.66 -12.43
CA ARG A 349 -3.62 8.23 -11.09
C ARG A 349 -2.10 8.33 -11.00
N VAL A 350 -1.59 9.32 -10.29
CA VAL A 350 -0.14 9.62 -10.23
C VAL A 350 0.43 9.18 -8.89
N HIS A 351 1.33 8.21 -8.91
CA HIS A 351 2.02 7.76 -7.71
C HIS A 351 3.38 8.44 -7.57
N ALA A 352 3.66 8.94 -6.37
CA ALA A 352 5.01 9.30 -5.96
C ALA A 352 5.80 8.02 -5.65
N ASN A 353 7.01 7.95 -6.20
CA ASN A 353 7.96 6.86 -6.02
C ASN A 353 9.37 7.48 -5.94
N VAL A 354 10.42 6.68 -5.81
CA VAL A 354 11.79 7.17 -5.75
C VAL A 354 12.67 6.44 -6.77
N ALA A 355 13.46 7.23 -7.50
CA ALA A 355 14.60 6.77 -8.27
C ALA A 355 15.88 7.03 -7.48
N VAL A 356 16.86 6.14 -7.62
CA VAL A 356 18.18 6.26 -6.98
C VAL A 356 19.23 6.25 -8.07
N THR A 357 20.22 7.14 -7.97
CA THR A 357 21.30 7.34 -8.94
C THR A 357 22.63 7.50 -8.19
N ILE A 358 23.76 7.38 -8.89
CA ILE A 358 25.09 7.68 -8.35
C ILE A 358 25.57 9.05 -8.86
N ASP A 359 25.32 9.35 -10.13
CA ASP A 359 25.73 10.55 -10.86
C ASP A 359 24.68 11.67 -10.86
N GLY A 360 23.53 11.46 -10.21
CA GLY A 360 22.41 12.39 -10.21
C GLY A 360 21.49 12.30 -11.44
N LYS A 361 21.76 11.41 -12.40
CA LYS A 361 21.06 11.36 -13.70
C LYS A 361 20.74 9.97 -14.23
N THR A 362 21.52 8.95 -13.88
CA THR A 362 21.36 7.59 -14.39
C THR A 362 20.77 6.71 -13.29
N PRO A 363 19.51 6.24 -13.43
CA PRO A 363 18.86 5.44 -12.41
C PRO A 363 19.48 4.05 -12.30
N LEU A 364 19.53 3.53 -11.07
CA LEU A 364 19.95 2.16 -10.80
C LEU A 364 18.98 1.13 -11.41
N PRO A 365 19.46 -0.08 -11.77
CA PRO A 365 18.63 -1.16 -12.30
C PRO A 365 17.55 -1.63 -11.31
N GLY A 366 16.45 -2.15 -11.84
CA GLY A 366 15.18 -2.36 -11.12
C GLY A 366 15.26 -3.04 -9.75
N GLU A 367 15.95 -4.18 -9.62
CA GLU A 367 16.05 -4.91 -8.35
C GLU A 367 16.90 -4.17 -7.31
N GLN A 368 18.05 -3.65 -7.73
CA GLN A 368 18.93 -2.86 -6.87
C GLN A 368 18.21 -1.58 -6.39
N LEU A 369 17.49 -0.91 -7.30
CA LEU A 369 16.67 0.25 -7.00
C LEU A 369 15.58 -0.07 -5.96
N GLN A 370 14.83 -1.16 -6.15
CA GLN A 370 13.76 -1.58 -5.25
C GLN A 370 14.26 -1.78 -3.82
N ARG A 371 15.38 -2.51 -3.65
CA ARG A 371 15.96 -2.81 -2.34
C ARG A 371 16.37 -1.53 -1.59
N ILE A 372 17.09 -0.64 -2.28
CA ILE A 372 17.54 0.63 -1.67
C ILE A 372 16.35 1.53 -1.35
N ARG A 373 15.34 1.56 -2.23
CA ARG A 373 14.14 2.36 -2.02
C ARG A 373 13.43 1.97 -0.72
N LEU A 374 13.23 0.68 -0.49
CA LEU A 374 12.58 0.18 0.74
C LEU A 374 13.34 0.61 2.00
N ARG A 375 14.68 0.61 1.95
CA ARG A 375 15.53 1.09 3.05
C ARG A 375 15.43 2.62 3.23
N LEU A 376 15.48 3.37 2.13
CA LEU A 376 15.51 4.84 2.11
C LEU A 376 14.18 5.47 2.57
N THR A 377 13.05 4.89 2.15
CA THR A 377 11.73 5.47 2.38
C THR A 377 11.03 4.90 3.61
N ARG A 378 11.78 4.26 4.53
CA ARG A 378 11.20 3.57 5.69
C ARG A 378 10.53 4.53 6.67
N SER A 379 11.11 5.70 6.87
CA SER A 379 10.58 6.79 7.71
C SER A 379 9.64 7.74 6.94
N TRP A 380 9.29 7.42 5.70
CA TRP A 380 8.45 8.29 4.86
C TRP A 380 6.99 7.87 4.94
N PHE A 381 6.23 8.63 5.73
CA PHE A 381 4.80 8.44 5.92
C PHE A 381 3.96 9.18 4.86
N ASN A 382 2.64 8.98 4.92
CA ASN A 382 1.70 9.45 3.89
C ASN A 382 1.70 10.97 3.72
N ASP A 383 1.89 11.73 4.80
CA ASP A 383 1.99 13.19 4.76
C ASP A 383 3.17 13.66 3.90
N LYS A 384 4.34 13.05 4.09
CA LYS A 384 5.52 13.35 3.29
C LYS A 384 5.33 12.98 1.82
N TRP A 385 4.80 11.79 1.54
CA TRP A 385 4.50 11.35 0.17
C TRP A 385 3.49 12.26 -0.53
N ARG A 386 2.42 12.63 0.17
CA ARG A 386 1.42 13.58 -0.30
C ARG A 386 2.06 14.91 -0.63
N ASP A 387 2.82 15.48 0.30
CA ASP A 387 3.42 16.80 0.14
C ASP A 387 4.42 16.83 -1.02
N MET A 388 5.24 15.79 -1.18
CA MET A 388 6.14 15.67 -2.34
C MET A 388 5.37 15.56 -3.66
N LEU A 389 4.29 14.78 -3.70
CA LEU A 389 3.45 14.65 -4.90
C LEU A 389 2.82 16.00 -5.27
N LEU A 390 2.25 16.71 -4.29
CA LEU A 390 1.64 18.02 -4.49
C LEU A 390 2.69 19.04 -4.97
N ALA A 391 3.84 19.10 -4.31
CA ALA A 391 4.95 19.97 -4.71
C ALA A 391 5.40 19.68 -6.15
N ALA A 392 5.60 18.40 -6.50
CA ALA A 392 6.00 18.00 -7.85
C ALA A 392 4.98 18.42 -8.91
N MET A 393 3.70 18.18 -8.67
CA MET A 393 2.64 18.55 -9.63
C MET A 393 2.49 20.07 -9.76
N GLY A 394 2.60 20.81 -8.66
CA GLY A 394 2.57 22.28 -8.69
C GLY A 394 3.80 22.90 -9.36
N TRP A 395 4.97 22.26 -9.27
CA TRP A 395 6.15 22.67 -10.05
C TRP A 395 5.94 22.42 -11.54
N LEU A 396 5.41 21.24 -11.90
CA LEU A 396 5.15 20.87 -13.30
C LEU A 396 4.11 21.78 -13.97
N SER A 397 3.13 22.26 -13.21
CA SER A 397 2.12 23.21 -13.70
C SER A 397 2.59 24.67 -13.69
N GLU A 398 3.80 24.95 -13.20
CA GLU A 398 4.36 26.31 -13.08
C GLU A 398 3.44 27.28 -12.31
N GLY A 399 2.68 26.75 -11.34
CA GLY A 399 1.71 27.52 -10.55
C GLY A 399 0.36 27.77 -11.23
N ALA A 400 0.12 27.21 -12.43
CA ALA A 400 -1.20 27.21 -13.05
C ALA A 400 -2.12 26.14 -12.45
N ASP A 401 -3.43 26.34 -12.57
CA ASP A 401 -4.46 25.41 -12.08
C ASP A 401 -4.45 24.06 -12.82
N THR A 402 -3.92 24.03 -14.05
CA THR A 402 -3.82 22.82 -14.87
C THR A 402 -2.40 22.62 -15.41
N LEU A 403 -1.95 21.37 -15.46
CA LEU A 403 -0.76 20.93 -16.16
C LEU A 403 -1.09 20.64 -17.62
N ASP A 404 -0.44 21.36 -18.53
CA ASP A 404 -0.55 21.13 -19.98
C ASP A 404 0.25 19.89 -20.41
N LEU A 405 -0.45 18.95 -21.05
CA LEU A 405 0.08 17.71 -21.59
C LEU A 405 -0.01 17.65 -23.13
N ALA A 406 -0.44 18.73 -23.77
CA ALA A 406 -0.56 18.81 -25.22
C ALA A 406 0.82 18.72 -25.90
N ALA A 407 0.91 17.94 -26.98
CA ALA A 407 2.08 17.89 -27.85
C ALA A 407 2.15 19.14 -28.73
N MET A 408 1.03 19.53 -29.39
CA MET A 408 0.78 20.84 -30.05
C MET A 408 -0.61 20.86 -30.71
N GLY A 409 -1.26 22.03 -30.77
CA GLY A 409 -2.50 22.26 -31.52
C GLY A 409 -3.76 21.59 -30.96
N GLU A 410 -3.61 20.74 -29.94
CA GLU A 410 -4.66 20.06 -29.20
C GLU A 410 -4.88 20.71 -27.83
N ARG A 411 -5.92 20.27 -27.13
CA ARG A 411 -6.26 20.74 -25.78
C ARG A 411 -6.31 19.53 -24.86
N LEU A 412 -5.16 19.20 -24.27
CA LEU A 412 -5.02 18.11 -23.31
C LEU A 412 -4.37 18.64 -22.04
N SER A 413 -5.14 18.79 -20.97
CA SER A 413 -4.61 19.24 -19.68
C SER A 413 -5.22 18.43 -18.54
N VAL A 414 -4.46 18.32 -17.47
CA VAL A 414 -4.86 17.65 -16.23
C VAL A 414 -4.81 18.66 -15.08
N ALA A 415 -5.67 18.51 -14.08
CA ALA A 415 -5.63 19.33 -12.87
C ALA A 415 -4.24 19.31 -12.22
N SER A 416 -3.79 20.45 -11.69
CA SER A 416 -2.52 20.57 -10.96
C SER A 416 -2.61 20.01 -9.53
N LEU A 417 -3.81 20.02 -8.94
CA LEU A 417 -4.12 19.45 -7.63
C LEU A 417 -4.96 18.18 -7.82
N PRO A 418 -4.79 17.17 -6.94
CA PRO A 418 -5.59 15.97 -7.01
C PRO A 418 -6.99 16.22 -6.44
N MET A 419 -7.92 15.34 -6.78
CA MET A 419 -9.26 15.32 -6.20
C MET A 419 -9.18 15.20 -4.68
N THR A 420 -10.00 15.98 -4.00
CA THR A 420 -10.15 15.98 -2.55
C THR A 420 -11.45 15.31 -2.13
N PHE A 421 -11.45 14.70 -0.95
CA PHE A 421 -12.62 14.06 -0.37
C PHE A 421 -12.76 14.50 1.09
N ASP A 422 -13.95 14.99 1.44
CA ASP A 422 -14.25 15.35 2.82
C ASP A 422 -14.66 14.11 3.61
N PHE A 423 -14.02 13.93 4.77
CA PHE A 423 -14.28 12.85 5.69
C PHE A 423 -14.78 13.42 7.03
N PRO A 424 -15.79 12.80 7.66
CA PRO A 424 -16.42 13.35 8.86
C PRO A 424 -15.58 13.19 10.15
N VAL A 425 -14.52 12.38 10.08
CA VAL A 425 -13.63 12.05 11.20
C VAL A 425 -12.20 12.07 10.71
N SER A 426 -11.24 12.28 11.61
CA SER A 426 -9.81 12.31 11.32
C SER A 426 -9.01 11.36 12.19
N PHE A 427 -7.80 11.04 11.75
CA PHE A 427 -6.90 10.16 12.48
C PHE A 427 -5.85 10.96 13.27
N VAL A 428 -5.88 10.85 14.61
CA VAL A 428 -4.96 11.52 15.54
C VAL A 428 -4.05 10.48 16.20
N ALA A 429 -2.89 10.22 15.62
CA ALA A 429 -1.86 9.43 16.28
C ALA A 429 -0.77 10.34 16.87
N GLU A 430 -0.59 10.29 18.18
CA GLU A 430 0.65 10.71 18.84
C GLU A 430 1.71 9.62 18.61
N GLU A 431 2.28 9.60 17.41
CA GLU A 431 3.51 8.87 17.17
C GLU A 431 4.68 9.85 17.31
N ASP A 432 5.69 9.44 18.08
CA ASP A 432 6.96 10.16 18.17
C ASP A 432 7.71 9.98 16.84
N ARG A 433 7.35 10.80 15.84
CA ARG A 433 7.85 10.69 14.47
C ARG A 433 9.21 11.35 14.38
N GLN A 434 10.26 10.55 14.48
CA GLN A 434 11.61 11.03 14.17
C GLN A 434 11.77 11.22 12.66
N THR A 435 12.08 12.44 12.25
CA THR A 435 12.39 12.74 10.85
C THR A 435 13.88 12.50 10.61
N GLU A 436 14.20 11.55 9.74
CA GLU A 436 15.58 11.15 9.39
C GLU A 436 16.16 11.94 8.20
N GLU A 437 15.42 12.92 7.70
CA GLU A 437 15.81 13.78 6.59
C GLU A 437 15.97 15.22 7.07
N ASP A 438 17.07 15.86 6.70
CA ASP A 438 17.29 17.29 6.97
C ASP A 438 16.63 18.22 5.92
N GLU A 439 16.71 19.53 6.13
CA GLU A 439 16.14 20.54 5.23
C GLU A 439 16.73 20.51 3.80
N THR A 440 17.88 19.86 3.61
CA THR A 440 18.56 19.72 2.32
C THR A 440 18.20 18.44 1.58
N GLY A 441 17.38 17.58 2.19
CA GLY A 441 17.03 16.27 1.67
C GLY A 441 18.08 15.20 1.95
N GLN A 442 19.04 15.44 2.86
CA GLN A 442 20.00 14.41 3.25
C GLN A 442 19.35 13.48 4.27
N ILE A 443 19.32 12.18 3.94
CA ILE A 443 18.73 11.14 4.79
C ILE A 443 19.84 10.44 5.57
N THR A 444 19.68 10.39 6.89
CA THR A 444 20.55 9.66 7.82
C THR A 444 19.68 8.78 8.71
N LEU A 445 19.71 7.46 8.47
CA LEU A 445 18.92 6.50 9.22
C LEU A 445 19.45 6.32 10.65
N SER A 446 18.57 6.12 11.62
CA SER A 446 18.98 5.78 12.99
C SER A 446 19.50 4.33 13.08
N GLU A 447 20.29 4.01 14.11
CA GLU A 447 20.85 2.67 14.33
C GLU A 447 19.76 1.59 14.49
N GLU A 448 18.59 1.94 15.03
CA GLU A 448 17.42 1.05 15.11
C GLU A 448 16.87 0.70 13.72
N PHE A 449 16.89 1.65 12.78
CA PHE A 449 16.43 1.44 11.42
C PHE A 449 17.48 0.75 10.53
N ASP A 450 18.77 0.95 10.78
CA ASP A 450 19.87 0.36 9.99
C ASP A 450 20.09 -1.13 10.32
N SER A 451 19.92 -1.55 11.58
CA SER A 451 20.17 -2.93 12.04
C SER A 451 19.09 -3.96 11.64
N ALA A 452 17.84 -3.52 11.44
CA ALA A 452 16.71 -4.41 11.14
C ALA A 452 16.68 -4.99 9.71
N PHE A 453 17.67 -4.69 8.85
CA PHE A 453 17.79 -5.22 7.49
C PHE A 453 19.17 -5.83 7.20
N ASP A 454 20.15 -5.70 8.11
CA ASP A 454 21.48 -6.32 7.99
C ASP A 454 21.48 -7.80 8.42
N SER A 455 20.32 -8.40 8.71
CA SER A 455 20.17 -9.84 8.98
C SER A 455 19.94 -10.68 7.71
N ASP A 456 20.13 -10.11 6.52
CA ASP A 456 19.98 -10.81 5.22
C ASP A 456 21.39 -11.06 4.61
N PRO A 457 21.79 -12.31 4.30
CA PRO A 457 23.21 -12.68 4.07
C PRO A 457 23.87 -12.09 2.82
N ASP A 458 23.13 -11.45 1.92
CA ASP A 458 23.64 -11.01 0.61
C ASP A 458 24.31 -9.62 0.64
N ALA A 459 24.55 -9.05 1.82
CA ALA A 459 25.24 -7.77 1.98
C ALA A 459 26.75 -7.84 1.70
N GLU A 460 27.37 -9.03 1.73
CA GLU A 460 28.83 -9.18 1.53
C GLU A 460 29.26 -9.27 0.06
N GLU A 461 28.36 -9.57 -0.90
CA GLU A 461 28.79 -9.84 -2.28
C GLU A 461 28.81 -8.61 -3.21
N ALA A 462 28.34 -7.45 -2.75
CA ALA A 462 28.33 -6.22 -3.55
C ALA A 462 29.55 -5.30 -3.33
N ALA A 463 30.53 -5.73 -2.52
CA ALA A 463 31.76 -5.00 -2.23
C ALA A 463 33.03 -5.68 -2.80
N ALA A 464 32.88 -6.64 -3.72
CA ALA A 464 33.99 -7.28 -4.43
C ALA A 464 34.05 -6.86 -5.91
#